data_AF-A0AAW0GYH6-F1
#
_entry.id   AF-A0AAW0GYH6-F1
#
_cell.length_a   1.000
_cell.length_b   1.000
_cell.length_c   1.000
_cell.angle_alpha   90.00
_cell.angle_beta   90.00
_cell.angle_gamma   90.00
#
_symmetry.space_group_name_H-M   'P 1'
#
loop_
_entity.id
_entity.type
_entity.pdbx_description
1 polymer ?
#
loop_
_entity_poly.entity_id
_entity_poly.type
_entity_poly.pdbx_seq_one_letter_code
_entity_poly.pdbx_strand_id
1 'polypeptide(L)'
;MTSFLKVDGTKIVDGSGKEVILRGAGLGGWMTMENFISGYPGCEFQIREALQNVLGEQRANFFFDKFLEYFFGDEDAIFFKTLGLNCIRIAIGYRHFEDDMNPRVLKKEGFAHLDRVIHACAAQGIYTILDMHTAPGGQNGGWHSDHGTHIANFWLHKDFQDRLIWLWTEIAAHYKDNEWIAGYNPMNEPADPQYSGLITYYDRVYEAIQGVDPNHILFFDGNTYATDFSRFPEDATNVGQMPRIPSMTIQSLGFPSRRNPTLGPRSKCEG
;
A
#
# COMPACT_ATOMS: atom_id res chain seq x y z
N MET A 1 3.12 10.89 -24.25
CA MET A 1 4.13 9.99 -23.66
C MET A 1 4.00 10.16 -22.16
N THR A 2 3.91 9.06 -21.42
CA THR A 2 4.01 9.11 -19.96
C THR A 2 5.50 9.12 -19.59
N SER A 3 5.82 9.41 -18.33
CA SER A 3 7.19 9.46 -17.81
C SER A 3 7.16 9.15 -16.33
N PHE A 4 8.24 8.59 -15.79
CA PHE A 4 8.37 8.44 -14.34
C PHE A 4 8.12 9.77 -13.61
N LEU A 5 7.29 9.68 -12.56
CA LEU A 5 7.09 10.79 -11.63
C LEU A 5 8.30 10.92 -10.71
N LYS A 6 8.66 12.15 -10.38
CA LYS A 6 9.76 12.47 -9.47
C LYS A 6 9.33 13.44 -8.39
N VAL A 7 10.08 13.46 -7.30
CA VAL A 7 9.92 14.45 -6.23
C VAL A 7 10.84 15.64 -6.52
N ASP A 8 10.30 16.84 -6.48
CA ASP A 8 11.04 18.11 -6.52
C ASP A 8 10.59 18.99 -5.35
N GLY A 9 11.40 19.02 -4.30
CA GLY A 9 11.02 19.63 -3.02
C GLY A 9 9.74 18.98 -2.46
N THR A 10 8.68 19.77 -2.32
CA THR A 10 7.38 19.29 -1.82
C THR A 10 6.41 18.88 -2.93
N LYS A 11 6.87 18.84 -4.19
CA LYS A 11 6.03 18.59 -5.37
C LYS A 11 6.35 17.25 -5.99
N ILE A 12 5.34 16.68 -6.64
CA ILE A 12 5.53 15.60 -7.61
C ILE A 12 5.53 16.24 -9.00
N VAL A 13 6.50 15.88 -9.84
CA VAL A 13 6.66 16.40 -11.19
C VAL A 13 6.78 15.27 -12.22
N ASP A 14 6.36 15.54 -13.45
CA ASP A 14 6.62 14.65 -14.59
C ASP A 14 8.04 14.82 -15.15
N GLY A 15 8.39 14.05 -16.20
CA GLY A 15 9.70 14.09 -16.85
C GLY A 15 10.04 15.41 -17.54
N SER A 16 9.07 16.33 -17.68
CA SER A 16 9.30 17.70 -18.15
C SER A 16 9.48 18.72 -17.02
N GLY A 17 9.40 18.28 -15.76
CA GLY A 17 9.44 19.14 -14.57
C GLY A 17 8.11 19.83 -14.27
N LYS A 18 7.01 19.43 -14.93
CA LYS A 18 5.69 20.01 -14.66
C LYS A 18 5.06 19.32 -13.46
N GLU A 19 4.51 20.12 -12.55
CA GLU A 19 3.81 19.64 -11.35
C GLU A 19 2.60 18.76 -11.70
N VAL A 20 2.54 17.60 -11.03
CA VAL A 20 1.47 16.61 -11.10
C VAL A 20 0.82 16.50 -9.74
N ILE A 21 -0.48 16.79 -9.67
CA ILE A 21 -1.28 16.58 -8.47
C ILE A 21 -1.98 15.23 -8.60
N LEU A 22 -1.65 14.29 -7.72
CA LEU A 22 -2.32 12.99 -7.64
C LEU A 22 -3.66 13.16 -6.91
N ARG A 23 -4.75 12.93 -7.64
CA ARG A 23 -6.13 12.91 -7.16
C ARG A 23 -6.60 11.49 -7.25
N GLY A 24 -6.68 10.81 -6.12
CA GLY A 24 -6.93 9.38 -6.11
C GLY A 24 -7.90 8.90 -5.06
N ALA A 25 -8.13 7.60 -5.13
CA ALA A 25 -8.88 6.82 -4.16
C ALA A 25 -8.11 5.53 -3.84
N GLY A 26 -8.40 4.93 -2.69
CA GLY A 26 -7.86 3.62 -2.33
C GLY A 26 -8.69 2.50 -2.94
N LEU A 27 -8.02 1.47 -3.46
CA LEU A 27 -8.62 0.19 -3.82
C LEU A 27 -8.50 -0.79 -2.64
N GLY A 28 -9.18 -0.45 -1.54
CA GLY A 28 -9.28 -1.32 -0.37
C GLY A 28 -10.33 -2.42 -0.58
N GLY A 29 -10.20 -3.53 0.15
CA GLY A 29 -11.14 -4.65 0.06
C GLY A 29 -10.83 -5.67 -1.04
N TRP A 30 -9.78 -5.46 -1.84
CA TRP A 30 -9.41 -6.29 -3.00
C TRP A 30 -8.31 -7.31 -2.66
N MET A 31 -7.03 -6.98 -2.94
CA MET A 31 -5.86 -7.78 -2.55
C MET A 31 -5.46 -7.59 -1.08
N THR A 32 -6.25 -6.84 -0.34
CA THR A 32 -6.32 -6.88 1.11
C THR A 32 -7.77 -6.60 1.49
N MET A 33 -8.47 -7.63 1.94
CA MET A 33 -9.86 -7.56 2.34
C MET A 33 -9.96 -6.91 3.71
N GLU A 34 -10.99 -6.09 3.90
CA GLU A 34 -11.27 -5.45 5.19
C GLU A 34 -12.72 -5.69 5.60
N ASN A 35 -12.90 -5.96 6.89
CA ASN A 35 -14.17 -6.37 7.46
C ASN A 35 -15.33 -5.41 7.17
N PHE A 36 -15.10 -4.10 7.26
CA PHE A 36 -16.12 -3.07 7.05
C PHE A 36 -16.43 -2.80 5.57
N ILE A 37 -15.56 -3.25 4.66
CA ILE A 37 -15.76 -3.11 3.21
C ILE A 37 -16.52 -4.32 2.68
N SER A 38 -16.06 -5.53 3.02
CA SER A 38 -16.58 -6.77 2.43
C SER A 38 -17.57 -7.52 3.34
N GLY A 39 -17.81 -7.05 4.56
CA GLY A 39 -18.90 -7.53 5.42
C GLY A 39 -18.66 -8.86 6.13
N TYR A 40 -17.45 -9.10 6.65
CA TYR A 40 -17.10 -10.29 7.43
C TYR A 40 -16.38 -9.91 8.74
N PRO A 41 -16.42 -10.71 9.81
CA PRO A 41 -15.70 -10.40 11.04
C PRO A 41 -14.22 -10.79 10.95
N GLY A 42 -13.35 -10.03 11.62
CA GLY A 42 -11.94 -10.39 11.81
C GLY A 42 -11.03 -10.04 10.63
N CYS A 43 -10.03 -10.89 10.40
CA CYS A 43 -8.98 -10.74 9.39
C CYS A 43 -9.30 -11.51 8.10
N GLU A 44 -8.68 -11.13 6.98
CA GLU A 44 -8.88 -11.76 5.69
C GLU A 44 -8.54 -13.27 5.70
N PHE A 45 -7.46 -13.68 6.36
CA PHE A 45 -7.09 -15.09 6.44
C PHE A 45 -8.22 -15.94 7.07
N GLN A 46 -8.94 -15.38 8.05
CA GLN A 46 -10.01 -16.09 8.75
C GLN A 46 -11.22 -16.34 7.84
N ILE A 47 -11.61 -15.36 7.01
CA ILE A 47 -12.71 -15.55 6.07
C ILE A 47 -12.30 -16.48 4.92
N ARG A 48 -11.04 -16.44 4.49
CA ARG A 48 -10.49 -17.38 3.51
C ARG A 48 -10.53 -18.83 4.03
N GLU A 49 -10.07 -19.05 5.26
CA GLU A 49 -10.12 -20.36 5.93
C GLU A 49 -11.57 -20.84 6.13
N ALA A 50 -12.47 -19.95 6.59
CA ALA A 50 -13.88 -20.30 6.79
C ALA A 50 -14.55 -20.74 5.49
N LEU A 51 -14.34 -20.02 4.39
CA LEU A 51 -14.89 -20.39 3.08
C LEU A 51 -14.26 -21.68 2.55
N GLN A 52 -12.96 -21.90 2.75
CA GLN A 52 -12.31 -23.17 2.41
C GLN A 52 -12.89 -24.34 3.19
N ASN A 53 -13.15 -24.18 4.49
CA ASN A 53 -13.72 -25.24 5.32
C ASN A 53 -15.14 -25.62 4.89
N VAL A 54 -15.93 -24.67 4.37
CA VAL A 54 -17.31 -24.91 3.93
C VAL A 54 -17.38 -25.42 2.49
N LEU A 55 -16.61 -24.82 1.57
CA LEU A 55 -16.69 -25.10 0.14
C LEU A 55 -15.73 -26.19 -0.33
N GLY A 56 -14.69 -26.46 0.44
CA GLY A 56 -13.51 -27.21 0.01
C GLY A 56 -12.52 -26.34 -0.77
N GLU A 57 -11.25 -26.75 -0.74
CA GLU A 57 -10.11 -26.02 -1.32
C GLU A 57 -10.34 -25.57 -2.77
N GLN A 58 -10.74 -26.49 -3.66
CA GLN A 58 -10.91 -26.19 -5.09
C GLN A 58 -11.94 -25.07 -5.33
N ARG A 59 -13.09 -25.12 -4.63
CA ARG A 59 -14.16 -24.13 -4.79
C ARG A 59 -13.82 -22.80 -4.14
N ALA A 60 -13.14 -22.83 -2.99
CA ALA A 60 -12.66 -21.60 -2.34
C ALA A 60 -11.60 -20.90 -3.19
N ASN A 61 -10.63 -21.63 -3.73
CA ASN A 61 -9.62 -21.07 -4.63
C ASN A 61 -10.27 -20.46 -5.88
N PHE A 62 -11.22 -21.17 -6.51
CA PHE A 62 -11.98 -20.62 -7.64
C PHE A 62 -12.76 -19.35 -7.26
N PHE A 63 -13.42 -19.36 -6.09
CA PHE A 63 -14.17 -18.19 -5.61
C PHE A 63 -13.27 -16.98 -5.44
N PHE A 64 -12.13 -17.11 -4.76
CA PHE A 64 -11.23 -15.98 -4.51
C PHE A 64 -10.48 -15.52 -5.75
N ASP A 65 -10.14 -16.42 -6.68
CA ASP A 65 -9.60 -16.04 -7.98
C ASP A 65 -10.59 -15.18 -8.78
N LYS A 66 -11.86 -15.61 -8.84
CA LYS A 66 -12.93 -14.83 -9.49
C LYS A 66 -13.29 -13.55 -8.75
N PHE A 67 -13.21 -13.56 -7.42
CA PHE A 67 -13.33 -12.33 -6.64
C PHE A 67 -12.26 -11.32 -7.06
N LEU A 68 -10.98 -11.72 -7.09
CA LEU A 68 -9.90 -10.83 -7.51
C LEU A 68 -10.03 -10.36 -8.96
N GLU A 69 -10.52 -11.23 -9.86
CA GLU A 69 -10.74 -10.88 -11.27
C GLU A 69 -11.87 -9.85 -11.46
N TYR A 70 -13.01 -10.04 -10.79
CA TYR A 70 -14.22 -9.24 -11.02
C TYR A 70 -14.35 -8.03 -10.10
N PHE A 71 -13.58 -7.93 -9.01
CA PHE A 71 -13.69 -6.82 -8.06
C PHE A 71 -13.34 -5.46 -8.69
N PHE A 72 -12.39 -5.45 -9.62
CA PHE A 72 -11.98 -4.24 -10.34
C PHE A 72 -11.58 -4.61 -11.76
N GLY A 73 -12.16 -3.96 -12.76
CA GLY A 73 -11.86 -4.16 -14.18
C GLY A 73 -11.82 -2.85 -14.99
N ASP A 74 -11.86 -2.97 -16.32
CA ASP A 74 -11.75 -1.83 -17.23
C ASP A 74 -12.88 -0.80 -17.02
N GLU A 75 -14.10 -1.27 -16.76
CA GLU A 75 -15.25 -0.39 -16.51
C GLU A 75 -15.08 0.46 -15.24
N ASP A 76 -14.45 -0.09 -14.20
CA ASP A 76 -14.13 0.65 -12.98
C ASP A 76 -13.05 1.71 -13.22
N ALA A 77 -11.99 1.37 -13.97
CA ALA A 77 -10.96 2.33 -14.36
C ALA A 77 -11.55 3.48 -15.19
N ILE A 78 -12.45 3.17 -16.14
CA ILE A 78 -13.18 4.17 -16.93
C ILE A 78 -14.04 5.04 -16.01
N PHE A 79 -14.78 4.45 -15.08
CA PHE A 79 -15.60 5.18 -14.12
C PHE A 79 -14.75 6.15 -13.29
N PHE A 80 -13.61 5.70 -12.73
CA PHE A 80 -12.70 6.54 -11.96
C PHE A 80 -12.17 7.71 -12.79
N LYS A 81 -11.88 7.48 -14.08
CA LYS A 81 -11.51 8.55 -15.00
C LYS A 81 -12.62 9.58 -15.17
N THR A 82 -13.88 9.16 -15.27
CA THR A 82 -15.03 10.08 -15.37
C THR A 82 -15.19 10.97 -14.13
N LEU A 83 -14.75 10.51 -12.96
CA LEU A 83 -14.72 11.28 -11.72
C LEU A 83 -13.55 12.29 -11.66
N GLY A 84 -12.67 12.29 -12.66
CA GLY A 84 -11.48 13.15 -12.70
C GLY A 84 -10.34 12.66 -11.82
N LEU A 85 -10.36 11.39 -11.40
CA LEU A 85 -9.25 10.76 -10.69
C LEU A 85 -8.12 10.42 -11.68
N ASN A 86 -6.88 10.52 -11.21
CA ASN A 86 -5.68 10.19 -11.97
C ASN A 86 -4.71 9.30 -11.18
N CYS A 87 -5.11 8.81 -10.01
CA CYS A 87 -4.30 7.91 -9.19
C CYS A 87 -5.18 6.91 -8.43
N ILE A 88 -4.72 5.67 -8.27
CA ILE A 88 -5.34 4.68 -7.37
C ILE A 88 -4.24 4.11 -6.45
N ARG A 89 -4.47 4.13 -5.14
CA ARG A 89 -3.60 3.45 -4.17
C ARG A 89 -4.13 2.03 -3.97
N ILE A 90 -3.35 1.04 -4.38
CA ILE A 90 -3.74 -0.37 -4.35
C ILE A 90 -3.18 -1.01 -3.08
N ALA A 91 -4.05 -1.36 -2.14
CA ALA A 91 -3.69 -2.14 -0.96
C ALA A 91 -3.42 -3.59 -1.38
N ILE A 92 -2.18 -4.03 -1.21
CA ILE A 92 -1.74 -5.40 -1.53
C ILE A 92 -1.28 -6.13 -0.28
N GLY A 93 -1.71 -7.38 -0.13
CA GLY A 93 -1.29 -8.24 0.97
C GLY A 93 -0.14 -9.16 0.56
N TYR A 94 0.89 -9.31 1.39
CA TYR A 94 2.07 -10.11 1.05
C TYR A 94 1.73 -11.58 0.71
N ARG A 95 0.66 -12.13 1.29
CA ARG A 95 0.20 -13.51 1.07
C ARG A 95 -0.27 -13.83 -0.35
N HIS A 96 -0.48 -12.79 -1.17
CA HIS A 96 -0.72 -12.94 -2.61
C HIS A 96 0.55 -13.27 -3.39
N PHE A 97 1.73 -12.94 -2.86
CA PHE A 97 3.00 -13.07 -3.55
C PHE A 97 3.95 -14.09 -2.90
N GLU A 98 3.72 -14.42 -1.64
CA GLU A 98 4.47 -15.41 -0.83
C GLU A 98 3.48 -16.13 0.09
N ASP A 99 3.87 -17.19 0.80
CA ASP A 99 3.14 -17.71 1.95
C ASP A 99 4.08 -18.09 3.10
N ASP A 100 3.53 -18.15 4.32
CA ASP A 100 4.33 -18.39 5.54
C ASP A 100 4.94 -19.78 5.62
N MET A 101 4.39 -20.76 4.90
CA MET A 101 4.89 -22.14 4.89
C MET A 101 5.97 -22.36 3.82
N ASN A 102 6.03 -21.47 2.82
CA ASN A 102 7.02 -21.49 1.74
C ASN A 102 7.66 -20.09 1.60
N PRO A 103 8.39 -19.63 2.64
CA PRO A 103 8.96 -18.30 2.61
C PRO A 103 9.96 -18.18 1.45
N ARG A 104 9.96 -17.02 0.81
CA ARG A 104 10.79 -16.66 -0.35
C ARG A 104 10.51 -17.48 -1.61
N VAL A 105 9.29 -18.00 -1.74
CA VAL A 105 8.78 -18.62 -2.96
C VAL A 105 7.70 -17.73 -3.55
N LEU A 106 7.97 -17.17 -4.74
CA LEU A 106 7.05 -16.25 -5.41
C LEU A 106 5.82 -16.97 -5.98
N LYS A 107 4.65 -16.38 -5.72
CA LYS A 107 3.36 -16.76 -6.30
C LYS A 107 3.06 -15.84 -7.47
N LYS A 108 3.10 -16.38 -8.69
CA LYS A 108 2.95 -15.61 -9.93
C LYS A 108 1.52 -15.10 -10.14
N GLU A 109 0.55 -15.78 -9.54
CA GLU A 109 -0.86 -15.47 -9.63
C GLU A 109 -1.19 -14.10 -9.02
N GLY A 110 -0.48 -13.71 -7.94
CA GLY A 110 -0.62 -12.38 -7.35
C GLY A 110 -0.23 -11.26 -8.31
N PHE A 111 0.89 -11.43 -9.03
CA PHE A 111 1.33 -10.49 -10.05
C PHE A 111 0.35 -10.42 -11.23
N ALA A 112 -0.20 -11.55 -11.68
CA ALA A 112 -1.15 -11.57 -12.79
C ALA A 112 -2.41 -10.72 -12.50
N HIS A 113 -2.96 -10.80 -11.30
CA HIS A 113 -4.10 -9.97 -10.89
C HIS A 113 -3.72 -8.49 -10.78
N LEU A 114 -2.55 -8.20 -10.20
CA LEU A 114 -2.06 -6.83 -10.05
C LEU A 114 -1.75 -6.16 -11.39
N ASP A 115 -1.08 -6.87 -12.30
CA ASP A 115 -0.74 -6.43 -13.66
C ASP A 115 -2.00 -6.05 -14.44
N ARG A 116 -3.06 -6.85 -14.34
CA ARG A 116 -4.36 -6.60 -14.98
C ARG A 116 -4.96 -5.26 -14.54
N VAL A 117 -4.97 -4.98 -13.24
CA VAL A 117 -5.52 -3.72 -12.70
C VAL A 117 -4.63 -2.53 -13.03
N ILE A 118 -3.30 -2.69 -12.97
CA ILE A 118 -2.36 -1.63 -13.39
C ILE A 118 -2.56 -1.31 -14.86
N HIS A 119 -2.74 -2.33 -15.72
CA HIS A 119 -3.00 -2.13 -17.15
C HIS A 119 -4.32 -1.38 -17.41
N ALA A 120 -5.40 -1.78 -16.73
CA ALA A 120 -6.69 -1.09 -16.83
C ALA A 120 -6.58 0.39 -16.42
N CYS A 121 -5.88 0.68 -15.32
CA CYS A 121 -5.61 2.05 -14.88
C CYS A 121 -4.78 2.84 -15.91
N ALA A 122 -3.69 2.25 -16.39
CA ALA A 122 -2.78 2.85 -17.36
C ALA A 122 -3.50 3.24 -18.67
N ALA A 123 -4.41 2.38 -19.15
CA ALA A 123 -5.22 2.63 -20.34
C ALA A 123 -6.11 3.89 -20.22
N GLN A 124 -6.47 4.27 -18.99
CA GLN A 124 -7.26 5.47 -18.68
C GLN A 124 -6.41 6.66 -18.23
N GLY A 125 -5.09 6.51 -18.26
CA GLY A 125 -4.14 7.50 -17.77
C GLY A 125 -4.28 7.75 -16.27
N ILE A 126 -4.44 6.69 -15.50
CA ILE A 126 -4.51 6.67 -14.04
C ILE A 126 -3.23 6.00 -13.53
N TYR A 127 -2.48 6.71 -12.69
CA TYR A 127 -1.32 6.14 -12.00
C TYR A 127 -1.74 5.17 -10.90
N THR A 128 -0.86 4.25 -10.53
CA THR A 128 -1.05 3.38 -9.37
C THR A 128 0.03 3.61 -8.32
N ILE A 129 -0.33 3.51 -7.05
CA ILE A 129 0.62 3.41 -5.93
C ILE A 129 0.45 2.03 -5.33
N LEU A 130 1.52 1.24 -5.29
CA LEU A 130 1.48 -0.09 -4.70
C LEU A 130 1.77 0.02 -3.21
N ASP A 131 0.80 -0.35 -2.39
CA ASP A 131 0.87 -0.23 -0.93
C ASP A 131 0.89 -1.60 -0.28
N MET A 132 2.04 -1.97 0.32
CA MET A 132 2.11 -3.20 1.11
C MET A 132 1.34 -3.02 2.40
N HIS A 133 0.11 -3.53 2.38
CA HIS A 133 -0.87 -3.33 3.42
C HIS A 133 -0.71 -4.33 4.58
N THR A 134 -0.14 -5.50 4.30
CA THR A 134 0.12 -6.54 5.28
C THR A 134 1.58 -6.98 5.22
N ALA A 135 2.16 -7.30 6.38
CA ALA A 135 3.53 -7.80 6.50
C ALA A 135 3.57 -9.18 7.17
N PRO A 136 4.58 -10.02 6.91
CA PRO A 136 4.82 -11.22 7.71
C PRO A 136 4.83 -10.90 9.20
N GLY A 137 4.01 -11.60 9.99
CA GLY A 137 3.88 -11.35 11.42
C GLY A 137 3.15 -10.07 11.84
N GLY A 138 2.59 -9.30 10.91
CA GLY A 138 1.82 -8.07 11.19
C GLY A 138 2.68 -6.89 11.66
N GLN A 139 2.65 -5.79 10.92
CA GLN A 139 3.35 -4.55 11.24
C GLN A 139 2.66 -3.70 12.33
N ASN A 140 1.42 -4.04 12.67
CA ASN A 140 0.62 -3.43 13.72
C ASN A 140 -0.34 -4.48 14.32
N GLY A 141 -1.19 -4.08 15.28
CA GLY A 141 -2.15 -4.96 15.95
C GLY A 141 -3.56 -4.94 15.34
N GLY A 142 -3.75 -4.25 14.22
CA GLY A 142 -5.05 -4.07 13.56
C GLY A 142 -5.43 -5.24 12.66
N TRP A 143 -6.74 -5.40 12.39
CA TRP A 143 -7.25 -6.46 11.50
C TRP A 143 -6.71 -6.36 10.08
N HIS A 144 -6.46 -5.13 9.61
CA HIS A 144 -5.99 -4.83 8.26
C HIS A 144 -4.52 -5.21 8.04
N SER A 145 -3.77 -5.58 9.08
CA SER A 145 -2.45 -6.23 8.96
C SER A 145 -2.52 -7.74 8.68
N ASP A 146 -3.73 -8.31 8.75
CA ASP A 146 -4.04 -9.72 8.48
C ASP A 146 -3.23 -10.74 9.30
N HIS A 147 -2.80 -10.39 10.52
CA HIS A 147 -2.02 -11.29 11.38
C HIS A 147 -2.84 -12.03 12.43
N GLY A 148 -4.02 -11.51 12.80
CA GLY A 148 -4.91 -12.16 13.77
C GLY A 148 -4.44 -12.12 15.22
N THR A 149 -3.37 -11.40 15.52
CA THR A 149 -2.90 -11.17 16.90
C THR A 149 -2.74 -9.67 17.17
N HIS A 150 -2.82 -9.27 18.44
CA HIS A 150 -2.63 -7.87 18.87
C HIS A 150 -1.14 -7.51 19.05
N ILE A 151 -0.22 -8.43 18.76
CA ILE A 151 1.22 -8.23 18.86
C ILE A 151 1.77 -8.13 17.45
N ALA A 152 2.42 -7.01 17.16
CA ALA A 152 3.08 -6.76 15.88
C ALA A 152 4.42 -7.52 15.82
N ASN A 153 4.35 -8.83 15.49
CA ASN A 153 5.51 -9.72 15.50
C ASN A 153 6.56 -9.36 14.44
N PHE A 154 6.20 -8.57 13.42
CA PHE A 154 7.14 -8.00 12.46
C PHE A 154 8.34 -7.30 13.13
N TRP A 155 8.11 -6.61 14.25
CA TRP A 155 9.16 -5.89 14.99
C TRP A 155 10.00 -6.80 15.89
N LEU A 156 9.53 -8.01 16.18
CA LEU A 156 10.19 -8.96 17.08
C LEU A 156 11.07 -9.96 16.34
N HIS A 157 10.75 -10.27 15.08
CA HIS A 157 11.43 -11.29 14.30
C HIS A 157 12.10 -10.69 13.07
N LYS A 158 13.44 -10.70 13.07
CA LYS A 158 14.24 -10.21 11.95
C LYS A 158 13.87 -10.87 10.61
N ASP A 159 13.58 -12.17 10.62
CA ASP A 159 13.24 -12.88 9.38
C ASP A 159 11.96 -12.33 8.72
N PHE A 160 10.97 -11.86 9.48
CA PHE A 160 9.78 -11.22 8.90
C PHE A 160 10.11 -9.93 8.15
N GLN A 161 11.06 -9.14 8.68
CA GLN A 161 11.58 -7.96 8.00
C GLN A 161 12.37 -8.35 6.74
N ASP A 162 13.22 -9.38 6.85
CA ASP A 162 14.04 -9.87 5.74
C ASP A 162 13.18 -10.44 4.61
N ARG A 163 12.08 -11.13 4.94
CA ARG A 163 11.09 -11.63 3.97
C ARG A 163 10.40 -10.49 3.25
N LEU A 164 9.96 -9.45 3.97
CA LEU A 164 9.31 -8.33 3.34
C LEU A 164 10.27 -7.50 2.45
N ILE A 165 11.52 -7.31 2.88
CA ILE A 165 12.56 -6.65 2.06
C ILE A 165 12.85 -7.46 0.79
N TRP A 166 12.97 -8.79 0.91
CA TRP A 166 13.11 -9.66 -0.25
C TRP A 166 11.92 -9.49 -1.20
N LEU A 167 10.69 -9.57 -0.68
CA LEU A 167 9.49 -9.43 -1.50
C LEU A 167 9.41 -8.07 -2.19
N TRP A 168 9.74 -6.98 -1.51
CA TRP A 168 9.82 -5.66 -2.12
C TRP A 168 10.85 -5.56 -3.23
N THR A 169 11.98 -6.26 -3.09
CA THR A 169 13.00 -6.34 -4.14
C THR A 169 12.44 -7.02 -5.39
N GLU A 170 11.70 -8.13 -5.23
CA GLU A 170 11.06 -8.85 -6.33
C GLU A 170 9.96 -8.01 -7.00
N ILE A 171 9.10 -7.35 -6.21
CA ILE A 171 8.04 -6.46 -6.72
C ILE A 171 8.63 -5.29 -7.49
N ALA A 172 9.62 -4.60 -6.93
CA ALA A 172 10.28 -3.48 -7.59
C ALA A 172 10.99 -3.91 -8.87
N ALA A 173 11.68 -5.07 -8.86
CA ALA A 173 12.33 -5.59 -10.05
C ALA A 173 11.34 -5.91 -11.19
N HIS A 174 10.14 -6.40 -10.85
CA HIS A 174 9.07 -6.68 -11.83
C HIS A 174 8.48 -5.39 -12.42
N TYR A 175 8.39 -4.32 -11.63
CA TYR A 175 7.68 -3.08 -12.01
C TYR A 175 8.58 -1.89 -12.41
N LYS A 176 9.90 -1.98 -12.27
CA LYS A 176 10.86 -0.87 -12.46
C LYS A 176 10.75 -0.08 -13.77
N ASP A 177 10.24 -0.69 -14.84
CA ASP A 177 10.13 -0.09 -16.17
C ASP A 177 8.70 0.45 -16.45
N ASN A 178 7.76 0.30 -15.52
CA ASN A 178 6.37 0.71 -15.70
C ASN A 178 6.09 2.12 -15.16
N GLU A 179 6.20 3.11 -16.05
CA GLU A 179 5.98 4.52 -15.74
C GLU A 179 4.56 4.88 -15.23
N TRP A 180 3.57 3.99 -15.36
CA TRP A 180 2.22 4.20 -14.80
C TRP A 180 2.12 3.87 -13.31
N ILE A 181 3.17 3.33 -12.71
CA ILE A 181 3.28 3.28 -11.26
C ILE A 181 3.88 4.60 -10.80
N ALA A 182 3.14 5.33 -9.96
CA ALA A 182 3.63 6.57 -9.35
C ALA A 182 4.69 6.29 -8.28
N GLY A 183 4.61 5.12 -7.65
CA GLY A 183 5.60 4.68 -6.67
C GLY A 183 5.10 3.58 -5.76
N TYR A 184 5.90 3.31 -4.74
CA TYR A 184 5.67 2.25 -3.77
C TYR A 184 5.47 2.84 -2.38
N ASN A 185 4.57 2.25 -1.60
CA ASN A 185 4.40 2.51 -0.18
C ASN A 185 4.85 1.25 0.58
N PRO A 186 6.10 1.21 1.08
CA PRO A 186 6.71 -0.02 1.58
C PRO A 186 6.04 -0.67 2.78
N MET A 187 5.21 0.07 3.51
CA MET A 187 4.50 -0.41 4.67
C MET A 187 3.34 0.52 5.02
N ASN A 188 2.13 -0.02 5.07
CA ASN A 188 0.97 0.70 5.57
C ASN A 188 0.94 0.74 7.10
N GLU A 189 0.75 1.94 7.66
CA GLU A 189 0.39 2.17 9.07
C GLU A 189 1.20 1.33 10.09
N PRO A 190 2.54 1.43 10.10
CA PRO A 190 3.36 0.73 11.07
C PRO A 190 3.03 1.18 12.51
N ALA A 191 3.13 0.26 13.45
CA ALA A 191 3.02 0.53 14.89
C ALA A 191 4.18 -0.15 15.63
N ASP A 192 5.40 0.29 15.36
CA ASP A 192 6.62 -0.14 16.05
C ASP A 192 6.62 0.38 17.50
N PRO A 193 6.57 -0.49 18.52
CA PRO A 193 6.56 -0.07 19.92
C PRO A 193 7.89 0.56 20.37
N GLN A 194 9.00 0.32 19.67
CA GLN A 194 10.31 0.90 19.98
C GLN A 194 10.65 2.14 19.14
N TYR A 195 9.83 2.47 18.14
CA TYR A 195 9.98 3.55 17.15
C TYR A 195 11.24 3.53 16.27
N SER A 196 12.34 2.93 16.74
CA SER A 196 13.64 2.87 16.07
C SER A 196 13.73 1.70 15.08
N GLY A 197 12.91 0.66 15.26
CA GLY A 197 12.80 -0.46 14.33
C GLY A 197 12.24 -0.03 12.99
N LEU A 198 11.28 0.89 12.98
CA LEU A 198 10.70 1.44 11.74
C LEU A 198 11.75 2.13 10.86
N ILE A 199 12.55 3.03 11.45
CA ILE A 199 13.59 3.75 10.71
C ILE A 199 14.64 2.77 10.17
N THR A 200 15.08 1.83 11.01
CA THR A 200 16.03 0.79 10.60
C THR A 200 15.49 -0.07 9.46
N TYR A 201 14.20 -0.42 9.49
CA TYR A 201 13.55 -1.14 8.39
C TYR A 201 13.49 -0.29 7.12
N TYR A 202 13.12 0.99 7.23
CA TYR A 202 13.02 1.89 6.08
C TYR A 202 14.37 2.13 5.39
N ASP A 203 15.47 2.27 6.12
CA ASP A 203 16.80 2.36 5.51
C ASP A 203 17.12 1.11 4.68
N ARG A 204 16.82 -0.08 5.23
CA ARG A 204 17.12 -1.36 4.57
C ARG A 204 16.23 -1.62 3.35
N VAL A 205 14.94 -1.33 3.42
CA VAL A 205 14.03 -1.51 2.28
C VAL A 205 14.28 -0.46 1.20
N TYR A 206 14.66 0.76 1.58
CA TYR A 206 15.09 1.80 0.65
C TYR A 206 16.29 1.33 -0.17
N GLU A 207 17.36 0.87 0.49
CA GLU A 207 18.56 0.36 -0.18
C GLU A 207 18.25 -0.80 -1.13
N ALA A 208 17.40 -1.74 -0.69
CA ALA A 208 17.01 -2.89 -1.48
C ALA A 208 16.22 -2.51 -2.74
N ILE A 209 15.20 -1.65 -2.62
CA ILE A 209 14.40 -1.19 -3.76
C ILE A 209 15.27 -0.35 -4.70
N GLN A 210 16.02 0.63 -4.19
CA GLN A 210 16.87 1.49 -5.02
C GLN A 210 17.96 0.72 -5.77
N GLY A 211 18.41 -0.42 -5.24
CA GLY A 211 19.36 -1.30 -5.90
C GLY A 211 18.83 -1.93 -7.19
N VAL A 212 17.51 -2.05 -7.35
CA VAL A 212 16.86 -2.65 -8.54
C VAL A 212 15.99 -1.67 -9.33
N ASP A 213 15.48 -0.64 -8.67
CA ASP A 213 14.55 0.35 -9.20
C ASP A 213 14.83 1.74 -8.59
N PRO A 214 15.69 2.54 -9.26
CA PRO A 214 16.01 3.89 -8.81
C PRO A 214 14.99 4.95 -9.26
N ASN A 215 13.95 4.57 -10.00
CA ASN A 215 13.08 5.52 -10.70
C ASN A 215 11.82 5.87 -9.90
N HIS A 216 11.22 4.88 -9.24
CA HIS A 216 9.93 5.06 -8.55
C HIS A 216 10.04 5.78 -7.21
N ILE A 217 9.02 6.60 -6.90
CA ILE A 217 8.91 7.33 -5.63
C ILE A 217 8.64 6.33 -4.48
N LEU A 218 9.23 6.58 -3.32
CA LEU A 218 8.91 5.86 -2.09
C LEU A 218 8.06 6.74 -1.15
N PHE A 219 6.84 6.28 -0.87
CA PHE A 219 5.90 6.88 0.06
C PHE A 219 6.04 6.19 1.41
N PHE A 220 6.54 6.88 2.43
CA PHE A 220 6.75 6.28 3.75
C PHE A 220 5.67 6.73 4.73
N ASP A 221 5.06 5.76 5.41
CA ASP A 221 4.11 6.01 6.50
C ASP A 221 4.86 6.28 7.80
N GLY A 222 4.31 7.20 8.60
CA GLY A 222 4.75 7.45 9.97
C GLY A 222 4.47 6.26 10.89
N ASN A 223 5.12 6.24 12.05
CA ASN A 223 4.78 5.26 13.08
C ASN A 223 3.40 5.54 13.69
N THR A 224 2.95 4.68 14.59
CA THR A 224 1.65 4.82 15.30
C THR A 224 0.50 4.99 14.31
N TYR A 225 0.35 4.04 13.39
CA TYR A 225 -0.68 4.07 12.35
C TYR A 225 -0.60 5.33 11.47
N ALA A 226 0.60 5.62 10.94
CA ALA A 226 0.85 6.78 10.08
C ALA A 226 0.60 8.17 10.72
N THR A 227 0.53 8.26 12.05
CA THR A 227 0.29 9.54 12.76
C THR A 227 1.54 10.17 13.36
N ASP A 228 2.62 9.41 13.55
CA ASP A 228 3.85 9.89 14.20
C ASP A 228 5.07 9.85 13.25
N PHE A 229 5.51 11.03 12.82
CA PHE A 229 6.70 11.22 12.00
C PHE A 229 7.90 11.76 12.80
N SER A 230 7.80 11.87 14.13
CA SER A 230 8.81 12.53 14.99
C SER A 230 10.20 11.88 14.97
N ARG A 231 10.30 10.61 14.53
CA ARG A 231 11.56 9.89 14.40
C ARG A 231 12.15 9.89 13.00
N PHE A 232 11.43 10.44 12.02
CA PHE A 232 12.02 10.66 10.71
C PHE A 232 13.11 11.73 10.84
N PRO A 233 14.24 11.58 10.14
CA PRO A 233 15.27 12.60 10.16
C PRO A 233 14.72 13.91 9.58
N GLU A 234 15.24 15.06 10.05
CA GLU A 234 14.74 16.38 9.62
C GLU A 234 14.90 16.59 8.09
N ASP A 235 15.90 15.94 7.50
CA ASP A 235 16.16 15.94 6.07
C ASP A 235 15.30 14.93 5.29
N ALA A 236 14.39 14.18 5.94
CA ALA A 236 13.43 13.32 5.27
C ALA A 236 12.49 14.13 4.35
N THR A 237 12.43 15.46 4.52
CA THR A 237 11.70 16.38 3.65
C THR A 237 12.60 17.12 2.65
N ASN A 238 13.93 17.00 2.76
CA ASN A 238 14.89 17.70 1.91
C ASN A 238 15.42 16.79 0.79
N VAL A 239 15.01 17.12 -0.44
CA VAL A 239 15.11 16.32 -1.68
C VAL A 239 16.51 16.32 -2.31
N GLY A 240 17.56 16.29 -1.48
CA GLY A 240 18.95 16.28 -1.96
C GLY A 240 19.49 14.90 -2.32
N GLN A 241 19.06 13.86 -1.59
CA GLN A 241 19.62 12.50 -1.74
C GLN A 241 18.61 11.37 -1.54
N MET A 242 17.37 11.64 -1.10
CA MET A 242 16.34 10.64 -0.90
C MET A 242 14.94 11.22 -1.22
N PRO A 243 14.25 10.76 -2.27
CA PRO A 243 12.87 11.16 -2.53
C PRO A 243 11.94 10.43 -1.55
N ARG A 244 11.76 11.00 -0.35
CA ARG A 244 10.82 10.52 0.67
C ARG A 244 9.63 11.46 0.75
N ILE A 245 8.42 10.96 0.51
CA ILE A 245 7.18 11.71 0.77
C ILE A 245 6.47 11.06 1.96
N PRO A 246 6.30 11.77 3.10
CA PRO A 246 5.44 11.32 4.20
C PRO A 246 4.03 11.04 3.67
N SER A 247 3.46 9.85 3.92
CA SER A 247 2.20 9.45 3.27
C SER A 247 0.99 10.29 3.64
N MET A 248 1.05 11.04 4.76
CA MET A 248 0.07 12.09 5.10
C MET A 248 -0.16 13.10 3.94
N THR A 249 0.83 13.27 3.06
CA THR A 249 0.72 14.16 1.90
C THR A 249 -0.31 13.63 0.88
N ILE A 250 -0.44 12.31 0.69
CA ILE A 250 -1.42 11.75 -0.26
C ILE A 250 -2.85 11.90 0.26
N GLN A 251 -3.10 11.64 1.55
CA GLN A 251 -4.44 11.81 2.14
C GLN A 251 -4.89 13.29 2.18
N SER A 252 -3.96 14.23 2.33
CA SER A 252 -4.26 15.67 2.40
C SER A 252 -4.35 16.38 1.04
N LEU A 253 -3.85 15.79 -0.05
CA LEU A 253 -3.87 16.40 -1.39
C LEU A 253 -5.21 16.24 -2.15
N GLY A 254 -6.23 15.62 -1.56
CA GLY A 254 -7.45 15.20 -2.27
C GLY A 254 -8.78 15.83 -1.89
N PHE A 255 -8.92 16.50 -0.73
CA PHE A 255 -10.21 17.08 -0.34
C PHE A 255 -10.16 18.62 -0.38
N PRO A 256 -11.07 19.29 -1.13
CA PRO A 256 -11.21 20.73 -0.99
C PRO A 256 -11.57 20.99 0.47
N SER A 257 -10.74 21.80 1.13
CA SER A 257 -11.01 22.27 2.48
C SER A 257 -12.45 22.78 2.52
N ARG A 258 -13.31 22.09 3.29
CA ARG A 258 -14.61 22.67 3.61
C ARG A 258 -14.30 24.00 4.27
N ARG A 259 -14.69 25.10 3.61
CA ARG A 259 -14.74 26.41 4.25
C ARG A 259 -15.57 26.22 5.51
N ASN A 260 -14.94 26.32 6.68
CA ASN A 260 -15.61 26.28 7.96
C ASN A 260 -16.62 27.44 8.04
N PRO A 261 -17.90 27.18 8.36
CA PRO A 261 -18.70 28.15 9.07
C PRO A 261 -19.13 27.50 10.39
N THR A 262 -18.50 27.95 11.47
CA THR A 262 -19.09 28.02 12.82
C THR A 262 -19.76 26.77 13.37
N LEU A 263 -19.14 26.07 14.33
CA LEU A 263 -19.85 25.40 15.42
C LEU A 263 -18.93 25.30 16.66
N GLY A 264 -19.40 25.84 17.79
CA GLY A 264 -18.72 25.92 19.08
C GLY A 264 -18.67 24.59 19.87
N PRO A 265 -18.23 24.62 21.14
CA PRO A 265 -17.72 23.44 21.84
C PRO A 265 -18.84 22.55 22.38
N ARG A 266 -18.74 21.23 22.15
CA ARG A 266 -19.46 20.18 22.89
C ARG A 266 -18.52 18.97 23.00
N SER A 267 -17.89 18.81 24.16
CA SER A 267 -18.32 18.01 25.33
C SER A 267 -17.90 16.55 25.22
N LYS A 268 -16.99 16.17 26.12
CA LYS A 268 -16.56 14.80 26.43
C LYS A 268 -17.77 13.92 26.72
N CYS A 269 -17.76 12.68 26.24
CA CYS A 269 -18.50 11.58 26.84
C CYS A 269 -17.54 10.42 27.10
N GLU A 270 -17.41 10.11 28.39
CA GLU A 270 -16.95 8.85 28.93
C GLU A 270 -18.01 7.76 28.69
N GLY A 271 -17.55 6.50 28.60
CA GLY A 271 -18.36 5.29 28.48
C GLY A 271 -17.44 4.09 28.28
#